data_AF-A0AAV3TXT6-F1
#
_entry.id   AF-A0AAV3TXT6-F1
#
_cell.length_a   1.000
_cell.length_b   1.000
_cell.length_c   1.000
_cell.angle_alpha   90.00
_cell.angle_beta   90.00
_cell.angle_gamma   90.00
#
_symmetry.space_group_name_H-M   'P 1'
#
loop_
_entity.id
_entity.type
_entity.pdbx_description
1 polymer ?
#
loop_
_entity_poly.entity_id
_entity_poly.type
_entity_poly.pdbx_seq_one_letter_code
_entity_poly.pdbx_strand_id
1 'polypeptide(L)' 'MSKINVKKLAEEFLASQDIGFVPPGIIGRKEERKIEVMFPAPETLDPKVAVVEPPDFRVWVNAESGVVELELVHQM' A
#
# COMPACT_ATOMS: atom_id res chain seq x y z
N MET A 1 22.62 8.10 9.20
CA MET A 1 21.69 7.81 8.09
C MET A 1 20.30 7.64 8.66
N SER A 2 19.41 8.59 8.42
CA SER A 2 18.00 8.48 8.83
C SER A 2 17.39 7.30 8.07
N LYS A 3 16.94 6.27 8.79
CA LYS A 3 16.21 5.16 8.15
C LYS A 3 14.99 5.75 7.46
N ILE A 4 14.90 5.60 6.13
CA ILE A 4 13.71 6.00 5.38
C ILE A 4 12.51 5.21 5.95
N ASN A 5 11.49 5.93 6.41
CA ASN A 5 10.27 5.30 6.93
C ASN A 5 9.36 4.97 5.74
N VAL A 6 9.55 3.77 5.20
CA VAL A 6 8.81 3.31 4.02
C VAL A 6 7.30 3.27 4.21
N LYS A 7 6.81 3.02 5.43
CA LYS A 7 5.37 3.07 5.71
C LYS A 7 4.82 4.48 5.53
N LYS A 8 5.51 5.46 6.10
CA LYS A 8 5.10 6.86 6.02
C LYS A 8 5.14 7.38 4.58
N LEU A 9 6.17 7.05 3.81
CA LEU A 9 6.24 7.42 2.38
C LEU A 9 5.08 6.82 1.58
N ALA A 10 4.73 5.56 1.86
CA ALA A 10 3.61 4.92 1.19
C ALA A 10 2.26 5.55 1.58
N GLU A 11 2.06 5.88 2.87
CA GLU A 11 0.88 6.61 3.36
C GLU A 11 0.75 7.99 2.71
N GLU A 12 1.83 8.77 2.66
CA GLU A 12 1.87 10.10 2.04
C GLU A 12 1.61 10.01 0.53
N PHE A 13 2.14 8.98 -0.13
CA PHE A 13 1.88 8.74 -1.55
C PHE A 13 0.41 8.42 -1.81
N LEU A 14 -0.19 7.49 -1.05
CA LEU A 14 -1.60 7.14 -1.20
C LEU A 14 -2.52 8.33 -0.92
N ALA A 15 -2.22 9.11 0.11
CA ALA A 15 -2.95 10.33 0.43
C ALA A 15 -2.84 11.38 -0.70
N SER A 16 -1.67 11.50 -1.34
CA SER A 16 -1.46 12.38 -2.50
C SER A 16 -2.24 11.95 -3.74
N GLN A 17 -2.56 10.66 -3.86
CA GLN A 17 -3.41 10.12 -4.93
C GLN A 17 -4.90 10.13 -4.59
N ASP A 18 -5.31 10.67 -3.44
CA ASP A 18 -6.70 10.64 -2.94
C ASP A 18 -7.25 9.20 -2.79
N ILE A 19 -6.36 8.23 -2.55
CA ILE A 19 -6.73 6.83 -2.35
C ILE A 19 -7.10 6.63 -0.89
N GLY A 20 -8.31 6.13 -0.63
CA GLY A 20 -8.73 5.74 0.71
C GLY A 20 -8.05 4.44 1.14
N PHE A 21 -7.36 4.45 2.28
CA PHE A 21 -6.67 3.29 2.84
C PHE A 21 -6.81 3.25 4.37
N VAL A 22 -6.59 2.06 4.96
CA VAL A 22 -6.59 1.88 6.41
C VAL A 22 -5.15 1.79 6.94
N PRO A 23 -4.67 2.76 7.75
CA PRO A 23 -3.38 2.65 8.43
C PRO A 23 -3.46 1.78 9.70
N PRO A 24 -2.32 1.22 10.18
CA PRO A 24 -0.99 1.34 9.61
C PRO A 24 -0.75 0.34 8.47
N GLY A 25 0.04 0.74 7.47
CA GLY A 25 0.48 -0.17 6.40
C GLY A 25 1.27 -1.38 6.93
N ILE A 26 1.08 -2.52 6.28
CA ILE A 26 1.75 -3.80 6.58
C ILE A 26 2.95 -3.93 5.65
N ILE A 27 4.14 -4.26 6.18
CA ILE A 27 5.28 -4.57 5.31
C ILE A 27 5.10 -5.99 4.79
N GLY A 28 5.00 -6.13 3.47
CA GLY A 28 4.96 -7.41 2.80
C GLY A 28 6.36 -7.87 2.42
N ARG A 29 6.57 -8.03 1.12
CA ARG A 29 7.83 -8.44 0.50
C ARG A 29 8.91 -7.36 0.59
N LYS A 30 10.15 -7.81 0.67
CA LYS A 30 11.33 -6.94 0.54
C LYS A 30 12.20 -7.49 -0.58
N GLU A 31 12.40 -6.69 -1.61
CA GLU A 31 13.38 -6.93 -2.66
C GLU A 31 14.63 -6.08 -2.39
N GLU A 32 15.74 -6.37 -3.10
CA GLU A 32 17.06 -5.76 -2.87
C GLU A 32 17.01 -4.23 -2.69
N ARG A 33 16.10 -3.54 -3.41
CA ARG A 33 15.96 -2.07 -3.34
C ARG A 33 14.55 -1.58 -3.04
N LYS A 34 13.54 -2.45 -3.10
CA LYS A 34 12.13 -2.08 -2.98
C LYS A 34 11.50 -2.81 -1.81
N ILE A 35 10.70 -2.09 -1.04
CA ILE A 35 9.93 -2.64 0.07
C ILE A 35 8.46 -2.51 -0.25
N GLU A 36 7.75 -3.62 -0.25
CA GLU A 36 6.31 -3.68 -0.41
C GLU A 36 5.64 -3.25 0.90
N VAL A 37 4.70 -2.31 0.79
CA VAL A 37 3.82 -1.86 1.84
C VAL A 37 2.39 -2.10 1.36
N MET A 38 1.70 -3.00 2.04
CA MET A 38 0.32 -3.35 1.77
C MET A 38 -0.61 -2.53 2.66
N PHE A 39 -1.69 -2.02 2.08
CA PHE A 39 -2.74 -1.35 2.82
C PHE A 39 -4.07 -2.03 2.55
N PRO A 40 -4.80 -2.44 3.60
CA PRO A 40 -6.15 -2.89 3.42
C PRO A 40 -6.98 -1.75 2.85
N ALA A 41 -7.75 -2.05 1.82
CA ALA A 41 -8.78 -1.13 1.38
C ALA A 41 -9.83 -1.01 2.49
N PRO A 42 -10.44 0.17 2.67
CA PRO A 42 -11.54 0.31 3.62
C PRO A 42 -12.64 -0.69 3.24
N GLU A 43 -13.09 -1.51 4.19
CA GLU A 43 -14.23 -2.40 3.98
C GLU A 43 -15.41 -1.57 3.49
N THR A 44 -15.83 -1.78 2.24
CA THR A 44 -17.12 -1.29 1.80
C THR A 44 -18.14 -2.18 2.51
N LEU A 45 -18.86 -1.60 3.48
CA LEU A 45 -19.97 -2.23 4.20
C LEU A 45 -21.16 -2.47 3.27
N ASP A 46 -20.95 -3.16 2.14
CA ASP A 46 -22.00 -3.60 1.24
C ASP A 46 -22.33 -5.06 1.57
N PRO A 47 -23.33 -5.34 2.42
CA PRO A 47 -23.67 -6.69 2.88
C PRO A 47 -24.22 -7.61 1.77
N LYS A 48 -24.25 -7.14 0.52
CA LYS A 48 -24.69 -7.88 -0.67
C LYS A 48 -23.55 -8.34 -1.58
N VAL A 49 -22.33 -7.86 -1.35
CA VAL A 49 -21.16 -8.30 -2.10
C VAL A 49 -20.54 -9.43 -1.29
N ALA A 50 -20.51 -10.65 -1.87
CA ALA A 50 -19.73 -11.74 -1.30
C ALA A 50 -18.32 -11.22 -0.99
N VAL A 51 -17.76 -11.52 0.17
CA VAL A 51 -16.45 -11.05 0.62
C VAL A 51 -15.38 -11.55 -0.36
N VAL A 52 -15.20 -10.82 -1.45
CA VAL A 52 -13.97 -10.81 -2.21
C VAL A 52 -13.06 -9.99 -1.32
N GLU A 53 -12.01 -10.60 -0.76
CA GLU A 53 -10.99 -9.85 -0.02
C GLU A 53 -10.68 -8.59 -0.83
N PRO A 54 -11.02 -7.40 -0.31
CA PRO A 54 -10.91 -6.19 -1.11
C PRO A 54 -9.46 -6.09 -1.59
N PRO A 55 -9.21 -5.65 -2.84
CA PRO A 55 -7.87 -5.66 -3.38
C PRO A 55 -6.98 -4.79 -2.48
N ASP A 56 -6.11 -5.43 -1.69
CA ASP A 56 -5.15 -4.72 -0.87
C ASP A 56 -4.30 -3.83 -1.79
N PHE A 57 -4.18 -2.55 -1.45
CA PHE A 57 -3.31 -1.64 -2.17
C PHE A 57 -1.87 -2.03 -1.88
N ARG A 58 -1.09 -2.37 -2.91
CA ARG A 58 0.33 -2.66 -2.78
C ARG A 58 1.14 -1.47 -3.23
N VAL A 59 2.01 -1.00 -2.37
CA VAL A 59 2.89 0.14 -2.64
C VAL A 59 4.33 -0.30 -2.51
N TRP A 60 5.09 -0.18 -3.57
CA TRP A 60 6.52 -0.45 -3.58
C TRP A 60 7.30 0.83 -3.30
N VAL A 61 8.06 0.84 -2.22
CA VAL A 61 8.91 1.98 -1.83
C VAL A 61 10.37 1.60 -2.02
N ASN A 62 11.07 2.34 -2.86
CA ASN A 62 12.51 2.22 -2.99
C ASN A 62 13.18 2.82 -1.75
N ALA A 63 13.82 1.97 -0.94
CA ALA A 63 14.43 2.40 0.32
C ALA A 63 15.74 3.18 0.14
N GLU A 64 16.32 3.19 -1.06
CA GLU A 64 17.54 3.93 -1.39
C GLU A 64 17.24 5.29 -2.03
N SER A 65 16.28 5.35 -2.95
CA SER A 65 15.94 6.57 -3.70
C SER A 65 14.71 7.31 -3.17
N GLY A 66 13.86 6.66 -2.36
CA GLY A 66 12.58 7.21 -1.90
C GLY A 66 11.48 7.22 -2.96
N VAL A 67 11.71 6.62 -4.13
CA VAL A 67 10.69 6.48 -5.19
C VAL A 67 9.59 5.55 -4.72
N VAL A 68 8.33 5.94 -4.94
CA VAL A 68 7.15 5.16 -4.57
C VAL A 68 6.36 4.78 -5.83
N GLU A 69 5.99 3.51 -5.94
CA GLU A 69 5.24 2.95 -7.06
C GLU A 69 3.99 2.24 -6.52
N LEU A 70 2.83 2.49 -7.12
CA LEU A 70 1.58 1.81 -6.77
C LEU A 70 1.36 0.60 -7.68
N GLU A 71 1.20 -0.56 -7.08
CA GLU A 71 0.75 -1.77 -7.75
C GLU A 71 -0.71 -2.04 -7.36
N LEU A 72 -1.61 -1.71 -8.29
CA LEU A 72 -3.03 -2.08 -8.16
C LEU A 72 -3.17 -3.55 -8.54
N VAL A 73 -3.46 -4.40 -7.55
CA VAL A 73 -3.86 -5.79 -7.80
C VAL A 73 -5.28 -5.78 -8.34
N HIS A 74 -5.43 -5.63 -9.65
CA HIS A 74 -6.70 -5.90 -10.30
C HIS A 74 -6.95 -7.41 -10.25
N GLN A 75 -7.92 -7.83 -9.44
CA GLN A 75 -8.49 -9.16 -9.60
C GLN A 75 -9.26 -9.16 -10.93
N MET A 76 -8.78 -9.95 -11.90
CA MET A 76 -9.54 -10.29 -13.10
C MET A 76 -10.59 -11.35 -12.77
#